data_AF-X0YV76-F1
#
_entry.id   AF-X0YV76-F1
#
_cell.length_a   1.000
_cell.length_b   1.000
_cell.length_c   1.000
_cell.angle_alpha   90.00
_cell.angle_beta   90.00
_cell.angle_gamma   90.00
#
_symmetry.space_group_name_H-M   'P 1'
#
loop_
_entity.id
_entity.type
_entity.pdbx_description
1 polymer ?
#
loop_
_entity_poly.entity_id
_entity_poly.type
_entity_poly.pdbx_seq_one_letter_code
_entity_poly.pdbx_strand_id
1 'polypeptide(L)'
;TIHHIETTTLRSETISQLYTILKDNGFFVLTVWRRYQKKYRFNFIIDRLKRIFIPKHIVKQYKLGILEFGDKHIPWTLSNKNLTYNRFYHFFSFKEIKSLLKSFLIKVIAKRGGPNRKDNFFVLSQKVVKEKT
;
A
#
# COMPACT_ATOMS: atom_id res chain seq x y z
N THR A 1 1.18 -2.32 9.16
CA THR A 1 0.32 -1.12 9.18
C THR A 1 -0.66 -1.21 8.02
N ILE A 2 -0.90 -0.21 7.16
CA ILE A 2 -2.05 -0.26 6.23
C ILE A 2 -1.86 -1.14 4.99
N HIS A 3 -0.61 -1.45 4.62
CA HIS A 3 -0.31 -2.29 3.45
C HIS A 3 -0.63 -3.78 3.67
N HIS A 4 -1.15 -4.14 4.84
CA HIS A 4 -1.68 -5.47 5.14
C HIS A 4 -3.20 -5.54 5.07
N ILE A 5 -3.87 -4.42 4.82
CA ILE A 5 -5.33 -4.35 4.73
C ILE A 5 -5.72 -4.58 3.28
N GLU A 6 -6.64 -5.52 3.04
CA GLU A 6 -6.87 -6.11 1.72
C GLU A 6 -7.51 -5.15 0.72
N THR A 7 -8.54 -4.41 1.12
CA THR A 7 -9.34 -3.60 0.19
C THR A 7 -9.05 -2.11 0.32
N THR A 8 -9.18 -1.38 -0.77
CA THR A 8 -9.10 0.08 -0.79
C THR A 8 -10.13 0.72 0.12
N THR A 9 -11.32 0.13 0.25
CA THR A 9 -12.37 0.57 1.17
C THR A 9 -11.89 0.54 2.61
N LEU A 10 -11.44 -0.61 3.11
CA LEU A 10 -10.94 -0.75 4.48
C LEU A 10 -9.71 0.14 4.76
N ARG A 11 -8.83 0.31 3.76
CA ARG A 11 -7.70 1.24 3.88
C ARG A 11 -8.15 2.69 3.98
N SER A 12 -9.17 3.08 3.21
CA SER A 12 -9.74 4.43 3.25
C SER A 12 -10.46 4.70 4.57
N GLU A 13 -11.21 3.71 5.09
CA GLU A 13 -11.82 3.77 6.41
C GLU A 13 -10.77 3.93 7.52
N THR A 14 -9.68 3.16 7.44
CA THR A 14 -8.56 3.28 8.38
C THR A 14 -7.97 4.69 8.38
N ILE A 15 -7.80 5.29 7.21
CA ILE A 15 -7.28 6.65 7.07
C ILE A 15 -8.31 7.71 7.52
N SER A 16 -9.60 7.44 7.34
CA SER A 16 -10.68 8.27 7.87
C SER A 16 -10.69 8.26 9.40
N GLN A 17 -10.59 7.09 10.02
CA GLN A 17 -10.46 6.95 11.47
C GLN A 17 -9.21 7.68 11.99
N LEU A 18 -8.08 7.54 11.29
CA LEU A 18 -6.85 8.28 11.60
C LEU A 18 -7.08 9.80 11.56
N TYR A 19 -7.83 10.30 10.58
CA TYR A 19 -8.15 11.72 10.47
C TYR A 19 -8.99 12.20 11.67
N THR A 20 -9.95 11.39 12.13
CA THR A 20 -10.80 11.70 13.27
C THR A 20 -9.98 11.81 14.57
N ILE A 21 -9.07 10.87 14.82
CA ILE A 21 -8.27 10.84 16.06
C ILE A 21 -7.11 11.83 16.07
N LEU A 22 -6.59 12.22 14.89
CA LEU A 22 -5.46 13.14 14.81
C LEU A 22 -5.92 14.55 15.20
N LYS A 23 -5.16 15.19 16.09
CA LYS A 23 -5.39 16.60 16.45
C LYS A 23 -5.28 17.50 15.23
N ASP A 24 -5.99 18.61 15.26
CA ASP A 24 -5.90 19.65 14.24
C ASP A 24 -4.46 20.16 14.14
N ASN A 25 -4.00 20.38 12.89
CA ASN A 25 -2.60 20.66 12.55
C ASN A 25 -1.59 19.56 12.93
N GLY A 26 -2.06 18.42 13.45
CA GLY A 26 -1.25 17.27 13.80
C GLY A 26 -0.65 16.58 12.59
N PHE A 27 0.48 15.92 12.82
CA PHE A 27 1.24 15.21 11.79
C PHE A 27 1.22 13.71 12.02
N PHE A 28 1.33 12.94 10.95
CA PHE A 28 1.62 11.52 11.02
C PHE A 28 2.56 11.10 9.90
N VAL A 29 3.22 9.96 10.12
CA VAL A 29 4.09 9.33 9.13
C VAL A 29 3.49 8.01 8.68
N LEU A 30 3.30 7.85 7.37
CA LEU A 30 2.89 6.62 6.74
C LEU A 30 4.08 5.92 6.08
N THR A 31 4.29 4.65 6.44
CA THR A 31 5.26 3.76 5.78
C THR A 31 4.54 2.60 5.08
N VAL A 32 4.70 2.51 3.76
CA VAL A 32 4.09 1.46 2.93
C VAL A 32 5.04 0.96 1.86
N TRP A 33 4.87 -0.30 1.47
CA TRP A 33 5.69 -0.91 0.42
C TRP A 33 5.35 -0.31 -0.94
N ARG A 34 6.38 0.10 -1.69
CA ARG A 34 6.23 0.68 -3.03
C ARG A 34 6.11 -0.42 -4.07
N ARG A 35 5.18 -0.35 -5.03
CA ARG A 35 5.00 -1.37 -6.09
C ARG A 35 6.25 -1.75 -6.85
N TYR A 36 6.91 -0.78 -7.49
CA TYR A 36 8.03 -1.07 -8.39
C TYR A 36 9.39 -1.18 -7.67
N GLN A 37 9.47 -1.89 -6.54
CA GLN A 37 10.75 -2.24 -5.89
C GLN A 37 11.61 -3.06 -6.86
N LYS A 38 12.94 -3.01 -6.71
CA LYS A 38 13.86 -3.73 -7.62
C LYS A 38 13.50 -5.21 -7.73
N LYS A 39 13.15 -5.84 -6.60
CA LYS A 39 12.78 -7.26 -6.50
C LYS A 39 11.48 -7.62 -7.24
N TYR A 40 10.47 -6.74 -7.22
CA TYR A 40 9.11 -7.07 -7.70
C TYR A 40 8.70 -6.32 -8.97
N ARG A 41 9.53 -5.40 -9.48
CA ARG A 41 9.18 -4.54 -10.62
C ARG A 41 8.69 -5.32 -11.83
N PHE A 42 9.40 -6.38 -12.22
CA PHE A 42 9.05 -7.19 -13.38
C PHE A 42 7.79 -8.00 -13.14
N ASN A 43 7.59 -8.53 -11.92
CA ASN A 43 6.35 -9.23 -11.58
C ASN A 43 5.12 -8.34 -11.77
N PHE A 44 5.19 -7.07 -11.34
CA PHE A 44 4.07 -6.13 -11.51
C PHE A 44 3.87 -5.68 -12.95
N ILE A 45 4.94 -5.55 -13.75
CA ILE A 45 4.81 -5.26 -15.19
C ILE A 45 4.13 -6.42 -15.90
N ILE A 46 4.60 -7.65 -15.67
CA ILE A 46 4.02 -8.86 -16.26
C ILE A 46 2.59 -9.06 -15.78
N ASP A 47 2.30 -8.88 -14.49
CA ASP A 47 0.94 -8.99 -13.95
C ASP A 47 -0.01 -7.98 -14.61
N ARG A 48 0.44 -6.73 -14.81
CA ARG A 48 -0.34 -5.70 -15.50
C ARG A 48 -0.67 -6.12 -16.94
N LEU A 49 0.32 -6.60 -17.69
CA LEU A 49 0.10 -7.09 -19.05
C LEU A 49 -0.88 -8.27 -19.06
N LYS A 50 -0.71 -9.25 -18.16
CA LYS A 50 -1.62 -10.40 -18.07
C LYS A 50 -3.05 -10.00 -17.71
N ARG A 51 -3.25 -9.02 -16.82
CA ARG A 51 -4.58 -8.48 -16.50
C ARG A 51 -5.24 -7.80 -17.71
N ILE A 52 -4.47 -7.17 -18.60
CA ILE A 52 -5.00 -6.53 -19.82
C ILE A 52 -5.36 -7.57 -20.88
N PHE A 53 -4.45 -8.52 -21.16
CA PHE A 53 -4.57 -9.40 -22.33
C PHE A 53 -5.19 -10.77 -22.04
N ILE A 54 -5.31 -11.18 -20.78
CA ILE A 54 -5.75 -12.53 -20.39
C ILE A 54 -6.89 -12.43 -19.37
N PRO A 55 -8.17 -12.39 -19.79
CA PRO A 55 -9.31 -12.28 -18.87
C PRO A 55 -9.34 -13.40 -17.82
N LYS A 56 -8.95 -14.63 -18.20
CA LYS A 56 -8.81 -15.78 -17.28
C LYS A 56 -7.82 -15.52 -16.13
N HIS A 57 -6.82 -14.66 -16.34
CA HIS A 57 -5.86 -14.28 -15.30
C HIS A 57 -6.55 -13.49 -14.19
N ILE A 58 -7.45 -12.54 -14.52
CA ILE A 58 -8.21 -11.77 -13.51
C ILE A 58 -9.05 -12.70 -12.64
N VAL A 59 -9.81 -13.62 -13.26
CA VAL A 59 -10.63 -14.59 -12.54
C VAL A 59 -9.79 -15.45 -11.60
N LYS A 60 -8.61 -15.90 -12.06
CA LYS A 60 -7.66 -16.64 -11.22
C LYS A 60 -7.17 -15.80 -10.03
N GLN A 61 -6.84 -14.53 -10.24
CA GLN A 61 -6.38 -13.64 -9.18
C GLN A 61 -7.46 -13.41 -8.12
N TYR A 62 -8.71 -13.22 -8.52
CA TYR A 62 -9.83 -13.09 -7.57
C TYR A 62 -10.03 -14.34 -6.72
N LYS A 63 -9.94 -15.54 -7.31
CA LYS A 63 -9.99 -16.81 -6.54
C LYS A 63 -8.85 -16.95 -5.52
N LEU A 64 -7.74 -16.24 -5.70
CA LEU A 64 -6.59 -16.23 -4.79
C LEU A 64 -6.63 -15.06 -3.79
N GLY A 65 -7.71 -14.27 -3.76
CA GLY A 65 -7.82 -13.07 -2.91
C GLY A 65 -6.93 -11.91 -3.36
N ILE A 66 -6.50 -11.90 -4.62
CA ILE A 66 -5.68 -10.84 -5.22
C ILE A 66 -6.60 -9.92 -6.03
N LEU A 67 -7.33 -9.08 -5.30
CA LEU A 67 -8.42 -8.27 -5.83
C LEU A 67 -7.91 -7.06 -6.60
N GLU A 68 -6.86 -6.42 -6.11
CA GLU A 68 -6.39 -5.16 -6.63
C GLU A 68 -5.00 -5.25 -7.27
N PHE A 69 -4.70 -4.33 -8.17
CA PHE A 69 -3.37 -4.25 -8.75
C PHE A 69 -2.39 -3.70 -7.70
N GLY A 70 -1.46 -4.55 -7.26
CA GLY A 70 -0.58 -4.25 -6.12
C GLY A 70 -0.63 -5.33 -5.05
N ASP A 71 -1.69 -6.12 -5.03
CA ASP A 71 -1.86 -7.21 -4.07
C ASP A 71 -0.91 -8.37 -4.35
N LYS A 72 -0.36 -8.93 -3.28
CA LYS A 72 0.55 -10.07 -3.34
C LYS A 72 0.58 -10.84 -2.03
N HIS A 73 0.58 -12.16 -2.13
CA HIS A 73 0.95 -13.04 -1.04
C HIS A 73 2.47 -13.25 -1.01
N ILE A 74 3.08 -13.01 0.14
CA ILE A 74 4.53 -13.13 0.33
C ILE A 74 4.79 -14.19 1.40
N PRO A 75 5.64 -15.20 1.11
CA PRO A 75 6.00 -16.19 2.11
C PRO A 75 6.80 -15.52 3.23
N TRP A 76 6.39 -15.82 4.45
CA TRP A 76 7.06 -15.40 5.66
C TRP A 76 7.29 -16.61 6.55
N THR A 77 8.56 -16.93 6.76
CA THR A 77 8.99 -18.10 7.52
C THR A 77 9.30 -17.71 8.96
N LEU A 78 8.66 -18.40 9.90
CA LEU A 78 8.99 -18.39 11.32
C LEU A 78 10.27 -19.20 11.53
N SER A 79 11.40 -18.51 11.72
CA SER A 79 12.72 -19.15 11.89
C SER A 79 12.76 -20.13 13.05
N ASN A 80 12.04 -19.86 14.13
CA ASN A 80 11.99 -20.69 15.33
C ASN A 80 11.15 -21.97 15.18
N LYS A 81 10.22 -22.03 14.22
CA LYS A 81 9.29 -23.16 14.03
C LYS A 81 9.46 -23.84 12.67
N ASN A 82 10.30 -23.28 11.79
CA ASN A 82 10.43 -23.68 10.38
C ASN A 82 9.08 -23.74 9.62
N LEU A 83 8.13 -22.90 10.01
CA LEU A 83 6.79 -22.82 9.40
C LEU A 83 6.70 -21.61 8.48
N THR A 84 6.18 -21.80 7.26
CA THR A 84 6.01 -20.71 6.29
C THR A 84 4.54 -20.38 6.09
N TYR A 85 4.20 -19.11 6.26
CA TYR A 85 2.86 -18.57 6.05
C TYR A 85 2.86 -17.58 4.89
N ASN A 86 1.80 -17.58 4.09
CA ASN A 86 1.59 -16.58 3.06
C ASN A 86 0.89 -15.37 3.67
N ARG A 87 1.61 -14.25 3.73
CA ARG A 87 1.08 -12.97 4.23
C ARG A 87 0.62 -12.11 3.08
N PHE A 88 -0.56 -11.52 3.23
CA PHE A 88 -1.07 -10.52 2.31
C PHE A 88 -0.31 -9.19 2.44
N TYR A 89 0.03 -8.61 1.29
CA TYR A 89 0.56 -7.26 1.15
C TYR A 89 -0.06 -6.55 -0.06
N HIS A 90 -0.49 -5.30 0.13
CA HIS A 90 -0.80 -4.36 -0.95
C HIS A 90 0.38 -3.41 -1.19
N PHE A 91 0.96 -3.47 -2.39
CA PHE A 91 2.04 -2.58 -2.79
C PHE A 91 1.50 -1.33 -3.49
N PHE A 92 1.82 -0.18 -2.91
CA PHE A 92 1.30 1.11 -3.33
C PHE A 92 2.06 1.71 -4.50
N SER A 93 1.33 2.36 -5.39
CA SER A 93 1.83 3.41 -6.27
C SER A 93 1.73 4.78 -5.61
N PHE A 94 2.42 5.75 -6.22
CA PHE A 94 2.33 7.15 -5.80
C PHE A 94 0.91 7.73 -5.97
N LYS A 95 0.17 7.28 -6.99
CA LYS A 95 -1.20 7.76 -7.26
C LYS A 95 -2.17 7.29 -6.17
N GLU A 96 -2.07 6.03 -5.74
CA GLU A 96 -2.92 5.53 -4.65
C GLU A 96 -2.60 6.22 -3.33
N ILE A 97 -1.33 6.49 -3.01
CA ILE A 97 -0.98 7.26 -1.81
C ILE A 97 -1.65 8.64 -1.82
N LYS A 98 -1.57 9.36 -2.95
CA LYS A 98 -2.22 10.67 -3.09
C LYS A 98 -3.74 10.59 -2.94
N SER A 99 -4.36 9.58 -3.56
CA SER A 99 -5.81 9.37 -3.49
C SER A 99 -6.26 9.00 -2.07
N LEU A 100 -5.53 8.09 -1.43
CA LEU A 100 -5.81 7.62 -0.09
C LEU A 100 -5.67 8.74 0.95
N LEU A 101 -4.65 9.58 0.81
CA LEU A 101 -4.37 10.68 1.73
C LEU A 101 -5.00 12.01 1.31
N LYS A 102 -6.03 12.00 0.47
CA LYS A 102 -6.68 13.22 -0.06
C LYS A 102 -7.24 14.17 1.02
N SER A 103 -7.57 13.64 2.20
CA SER A 103 -8.05 14.42 3.34
C SER A 103 -6.91 15.12 4.11
N PHE A 104 -5.65 14.82 3.79
CA PHE A 104 -4.49 15.38 4.46
C PHE A 104 -3.65 16.22 3.49
N LEU A 105 -2.91 17.18 4.04
CA LEU A 105 -1.85 17.85 3.32
C LEU A 105 -0.59 16.98 3.37
N ILE A 106 -0.15 16.52 2.19
CA ILE A 106 1.10 15.77 2.07
C ILE A 106 2.26 16.77 2.07
N LYS A 107 3.12 16.72 3.10
CA LYS A 107 4.31 17.57 3.22
C LYS A 107 5.52 16.97 2.53
N VAL A 108 5.73 15.66 2.71
CA VAL A 108 6.90 14.96 2.16
C VAL A 108 6.49 13.58 1.66
N ILE A 109 7.01 13.18 0.51
CA ILE A 109 7.04 11.77 0.07
C ILE A 109 8.48 11.42 -0.29
N ALA A 110 9.06 10.46 0.43
CA ALA A 110 10.39 9.94 0.18
C ALA A 110 10.35 8.43 -0.11
N LYS A 111 11.29 7.96 -0.94
CA LYS A 111 11.56 6.53 -1.13
C LYS A 111 12.74 6.15 -0.24
N ARG A 112 12.53 5.24 0.72
CA ARG A 112 13.52 4.84 1.73
C ARG A 112 13.39 3.35 2.11
N GLY A 113 14.38 2.82 2.81
CA GLY A 113 14.35 1.48 3.41
C GLY A 113 14.44 0.30 2.43
N GLY A 114 14.56 -0.90 2.99
CA GLY A 114 14.80 -2.16 2.29
C GLY A 114 16.23 -2.29 1.73
N PRO A 115 16.58 -3.47 1.17
CA PRO A 115 17.92 -3.73 0.65
C PRO A 115 18.39 -2.71 -0.40
N ASN A 116 17.46 -2.13 -1.16
CA ASN A 116 17.79 -1.14 -2.20
C ASN A 116 17.61 0.31 -1.75
N ARG A 117 17.41 0.55 -0.43
CA ARG A 117 17.15 1.88 0.17
C ARG A 117 15.97 2.66 -0.43
N LYS A 118 15.13 2.02 -1.25
CA LYS A 118 14.03 2.65 -2.02
C LYS A 118 12.81 1.74 -2.12
N ASP A 119 12.65 0.82 -1.18
CA ASP A 119 11.60 -0.20 -1.24
C ASP A 119 10.29 0.30 -0.61
N ASN A 120 10.34 1.25 0.32
CA ASN A 120 9.15 1.82 0.93
C ASN A 120 8.94 3.27 0.51
N PHE A 121 7.68 3.69 0.52
CA PHE A 121 7.31 5.09 0.64
C PHE A 121 7.24 5.48 2.11
N PHE A 122 7.83 6.62 2.43
CA PHE A 122 7.70 7.33 3.69
C PHE A 122 6.98 8.64 3.38
N VAL A 123 5.82 8.84 3.99
CA VAL A 123 4.95 9.98 3.71
C VAL A 123 4.70 10.73 5.00
N LEU A 124 5.11 12.00 5.07
CA LEU A 124 4.74 12.90 6.15
C LEU A 124 3.50 13.68 5.70
N SER A 125 2.44 13.59 6.49
CA SER A 125 1.16 14.23 6.20
C SER A 125 0.64 14.98 7.42
N GLN A 126 -0.12 16.05 7.16
CA GLN A 126 -0.69 16.93 8.17
C GLN A 126 -2.21 17.00 8.02
N LYS A 127 -2.94 16.93 9.14
CA LYS A 127 -4.37 17.27 9.16
C LYS A 127 -4.50 18.79 9.15
N VAL A 128 -5.10 19.33 8.09
CA VAL A 128 -5.34 20.77 7.96
C VAL A 128 -6.82 21.02 8.21
N VAL A 129 -7.12 21.90 9.16
CA VAL A 129 -8.48 22.41 9.33
C VAL A 129 -8.75 23.31 8.15
N LYS A 130 -9.73 22.97 7.32
CA LYS A 130 -10.25 23.93 6.36
C LYS A 130 -11.00 24.98 7.15
N GLU A 131 -10.49 26.20 7.17
CA GLU A 131 -11.26 27.35 7.66
C GLU A 131 -12.58 27.36 6.89
N LYS A 132 -13.69 27.42 7.62
CA LYS A 132 -15.00 27.65 7.01
C LYS A 132 -15.00 29.09 6.52
N THR A 133 -14.71 29.29 5.24
CA THR A 133 -15.07 30.52 4.52
C THR A 133 -16.57 30.68 4.49
#